data_AF-A0A3A8E6V4-F1
#
_entry.id   AF-A0A3A8E6V4-F1
#
_cell.length_a   1.000
_cell.length_b   1.000
_cell.length_c   1.000
_cell.angle_alpha   90.00
_cell.angle_beta   90.00
_cell.angle_gamma   90.00
#
_symmetry.space_group_name_H-M   'P 1'
#
loop_
_entity.id
_entity.type
_entity.pdbx_description
1 polymer ?
#
loop_
_entity_poly.entity_id
_entity_poly.type
_entity_poly.pdbx_seq_one_letter_code
_entity_poly.pdbx_strand_id
1 'polypeptide(L)'
;MLPLLPILLNLLKLEEFKCRPLTEGEIHLCKCVFGELIDYSTVRIMNQPFIPWQSQHAVMAPSGYIHALNLHYKNDYAKESTAYQALLIHEMAHIYQYQHGVNVLVRGAILQSAFFISLRTYNPYHYTLKPNKSFADYNIEQQGDIARDIFLKKIPNIILHPELAPF
;
A
#
# COMPACT_ATOMS: atom_id res chain seq x y z
N MET A 1 -7.26 33.29 -22.34
CA MET A 1 -6.75 31.90 -22.26
C MET A 1 -5.34 31.95 -21.71
N LEU A 2 -5.02 31.24 -20.62
CA LEU A 2 -3.64 31.16 -20.12
C LEU A 2 -2.79 30.33 -21.11
N PRO A 3 -1.82 30.93 -21.82
CA PRO A 3 -1.02 30.24 -22.84
C PRO A 3 -0.12 29.13 -22.28
N LEU A 4 0.03 29.07 -20.95
CA LEU A 4 0.81 28.05 -20.24
C LEU A 4 -0.01 26.78 -19.90
N LEU A 5 -1.34 26.83 -20.00
CA LEU A 5 -2.20 25.70 -19.62
C LEU A 5 -1.92 24.44 -20.46
N PRO A 6 -1.80 24.49 -21.81
CA PRO A 6 -1.49 23.32 -22.61
C PRO A 6 -0.11 22.72 -22.29
N ILE A 7 0.87 23.59 -22.02
CA ILE A 7 2.24 23.19 -21.64
C ILE A 7 2.22 22.47 -20.30
N LEU A 8 1.52 23.02 -19.31
CA LEU A 8 1.37 22.43 -17.98
C LEU A 8 0.62 21.09 -18.02
N LEU A 9 -0.46 20.99 -18.80
CA LEU A 9 -1.22 19.75 -18.98
C LEU A 9 -0.35 18.63 -19.56
N ASN A 10 0.48 18.97 -20.55
CA ASN A 10 1.39 18.03 -21.20
C ASN A 10 2.57 17.64 -20.29
N LEU A 11 3.11 18.60 -19.51
CA LEU A 11 4.18 18.36 -18.54
C LEU A 11 3.74 17.44 -17.40
N LEU A 12 2.48 17.55 -16.98
CA LEU A 12 1.83 16.69 -15.98
C LEU A 12 1.25 15.40 -16.58
N LYS A 13 1.32 15.22 -17.90
CA LYS A 13 0.75 14.08 -18.64
C LYS A 13 -0.70 13.77 -18.27
N LEU A 14 -1.52 14.81 -18.09
CA LEU A 14 -2.89 14.65 -17.59
C LEU A 14 -3.81 13.92 -18.57
N GLU A 15 -3.47 13.91 -19.86
CA GLU A 15 -4.21 13.15 -20.89
C GLU A 15 -4.06 11.62 -20.71
N GLU A 16 -2.97 11.17 -20.09
CA GLU A 16 -2.73 9.75 -19.78
C GLU A 16 -3.21 9.36 -18.38
N PHE A 17 -3.83 10.29 -17.64
CA PHE A 17 -4.27 10.04 -16.28
C PHE A 17 -5.35 8.96 -16.22
N LYS A 18 -5.14 7.99 -15.34
CA LYS A 18 -6.07 6.93 -15.03
C LYS A 18 -6.33 6.96 -13.53
N CYS A 19 -7.61 6.95 -13.17
CA CYS A 19 -8.09 6.77 -11.82
C CYS A 19 -9.28 5.84 -11.87
N ARG A 20 -9.26 4.77 -11.08
CA ARG A 20 -10.35 3.80 -11.05
C ARG A 20 -10.65 3.32 -9.63
N PRO A 21 -11.88 2.86 -9.35
CA PRO A 21 -12.16 2.08 -8.15
C PRO A 21 -11.47 0.71 -8.21
N LEU A 22 -11.48 0.01 -7.09
CA LEU A 22 -11.14 -1.41 -7.05
C LEU A 22 -12.13 -2.22 -7.90
N THR A 23 -11.64 -3.28 -8.55
CA THR A 23 -12.50 -4.27 -9.21
C THR A 23 -13.12 -5.21 -8.16
N GLU A 24 -14.20 -5.90 -8.49
CA GLU A 24 -14.79 -6.93 -7.61
C GLU A 24 -13.77 -8.02 -7.23
N GLY A 25 -12.90 -8.42 -8.17
CA GLY A 25 -11.84 -9.38 -7.91
C GLY A 25 -10.81 -8.87 -6.90
N GLU A 26 -10.42 -7.59 -7.03
CA GLU A 26 -9.50 -6.95 -6.10
C GLU A 26 -10.12 -6.81 -4.70
N ILE A 27 -11.38 -6.41 -4.62
CA ILE A 27 -12.13 -6.36 -3.36
C ILE A 27 -12.15 -7.75 -2.72
N HIS A 28 -12.46 -8.80 -3.48
CA HIS A 28 -12.47 -10.17 -2.99
C HIS A 28 -11.10 -10.60 -2.42
N LEU A 29 -10.00 -10.31 -3.12
CA LEU A 29 -8.65 -10.57 -2.61
C LEU A 29 -8.38 -9.84 -1.30
N CYS A 30 -8.76 -8.57 -1.22
CA CYS A 30 -8.54 -7.78 -0.01
C CYS A 30 -9.40 -8.26 1.17
N LYS A 31 -10.64 -8.68 0.92
CA LYS A 31 -11.54 -9.22 1.95
C LYS A 31 -11.01 -10.51 2.59
N CYS A 32 -10.25 -11.33 1.86
CA CYS A 32 -9.58 -12.50 2.43
C CYS A 32 -8.55 -12.15 3.52
N VAL A 33 -8.02 -10.92 3.52
CA VAL A 33 -7.01 -10.46 4.48
C VAL A 33 -7.61 -9.52 5.52
N PHE A 34 -8.40 -8.53 5.07
CA PHE A 34 -8.89 -7.43 5.89
C PHE A 34 -10.38 -7.52 6.22
N GLY A 35 -11.12 -8.50 5.68
CA GLY A 35 -12.55 -8.66 5.95
C GLY A 35 -13.35 -7.40 5.60
N GLU A 36 -14.15 -6.89 6.54
CA GLU A 36 -14.90 -5.63 6.38
C GLU A 36 -14.21 -4.45 7.09
N LEU A 37 -12.93 -4.57 7.44
CA LEU A 37 -12.19 -3.51 8.15
C LEU A 37 -11.87 -2.31 7.25
N ILE A 38 -12.05 -2.43 5.93
CA ILE A 38 -11.78 -1.35 4.97
C ILE A 38 -13.08 -1.01 4.25
N ASP A 39 -13.41 0.27 4.18
CA ASP A 39 -14.40 0.76 3.22
C ASP A 39 -13.77 0.80 1.81
N TYR A 40 -13.90 -0.31 1.10
CA TYR A 40 -13.38 -0.50 -0.25
C TYR A 40 -13.99 0.47 -1.27
N SER A 41 -15.18 1.01 -1.01
CA SER A 41 -15.89 1.88 -1.96
C SER A 41 -15.19 3.24 -2.16
N THR A 42 -14.40 3.66 -1.17
CA THR A 42 -13.65 4.92 -1.18
C THR A 42 -12.29 4.82 -1.86
N VAL A 43 -11.76 3.60 -2.01
CA VAL A 43 -10.40 3.36 -2.51
C VAL A 43 -10.32 3.64 -4.01
N ARG A 44 -9.26 4.34 -4.43
CA ARG A 44 -8.93 4.53 -5.84
C ARG A 44 -7.48 4.16 -6.13
N ILE A 45 -7.25 3.65 -7.32
CA ILE A 45 -5.92 3.39 -7.88
C ILE A 45 -5.68 4.37 -9.01
N MET A 46 -4.54 5.05 -8.95
CA MET A 46 -4.12 6.10 -9.89
C MET A 46 -2.76 5.79 -10.49
N ASN A 47 -2.57 6.18 -11.76
CA ASN A 47 -1.30 5.98 -12.47
C ASN A 47 -0.28 7.12 -12.32
N GLN A 48 -0.49 8.01 -11.36
CA GLN A 48 0.31 9.21 -11.14
C GLN A 48 1.21 9.05 -9.92
N PRO A 49 2.45 9.60 -9.96
CA PRO A 49 3.28 9.69 -8.77
C PRO A 49 2.55 10.43 -7.65
N PHE A 50 2.77 10.00 -6.42
CA PHE A 50 2.40 10.76 -5.23
C PHE A 50 3.35 11.96 -5.04
N ILE A 51 4.65 11.79 -5.32
CA ILE A 51 5.68 12.83 -5.26
C ILE A 51 6.58 12.80 -6.51
N PRO A 52 7.16 13.93 -6.96
CA PRO A 52 7.91 14.00 -8.22
C PRO A 52 9.11 13.04 -8.32
N TRP A 53 9.70 12.67 -7.18
CA TRP A 53 10.84 11.76 -7.09
C TRP A 53 10.44 10.35 -6.60
N GLN A 54 9.17 9.96 -6.76
CA GLN A 54 8.74 8.59 -6.48
C GLN A 54 9.54 7.60 -7.35
N SER A 55 10.13 6.60 -6.70
CA SER A 55 10.85 5.54 -7.41
C SER A 55 9.96 4.83 -8.41
N GLN A 56 10.48 4.51 -9.60
CA GLN A 56 9.76 3.75 -10.63
C GLN A 56 9.35 2.35 -10.18
N HIS A 57 9.99 1.83 -9.13
CA HIS A 57 9.73 0.51 -8.55
C HIS A 57 8.79 0.55 -7.33
N ALA A 58 8.33 1.74 -6.93
CA ALA A 58 7.49 1.92 -5.76
C ALA A 58 6.04 2.18 -6.15
N VAL A 59 5.13 1.49 -5.46
CA VAL A 59 3.74 1.90 -5.31
C VAL A 59 3.63 2.58 -3.94
N MET A 60 2.72 3.53 -3.80
CA MET A 60 2.54 4.27 -2.54
C MET A 60 1.05 4.47 -2.25
N ALA A 61 0.66 4.31 -0.98
CA ALA A 61 -0.71 4.58 -0.53
C ALA A 61 -0.79 5.49 0.73
N PRO A 62 -0.33 6.75 0.66
CA PRO A 62 -0.10 7.59 1.84
C PRO A 62 -1.36 8.26 2.42
N SER A 63 -2.46 8.33 1.66
CA SER A 63 -3.64 9.17 1.99
C SER A 63 -4.98 8.60 1.52
N GLY A 64 -5.12 7.28 1.47
CA GLY A 64 -6.38 6.62 1.07
C GLY A 64 -6.53 6.38 -0.44
N TYR A 65 -5.50 6.72 -1.22
CA TYR A 65 -5.39 6.38 -2.63
C TYR A 65 -4.07 5.68 -2.93
N ILE A 66 -4.10 4.75 -3.89
CA ILE A 66 -2.93 4.00 -4.35
C ILE A 66 -2.35 4.69 -5.58
N HIS A 67 -1.09 5.10 -5.50
CA HIS A 67 -0.31 5.73 -6.55
C HIS A 67 0.65 4.72 -7.18
N ALA A 68 0.16 4.03 -8.21
CA ALA A 68 0.92 3.03 -8.95
C ALA A 68 1.38 3.62 -10.28
N LEU A 69 2.65 4.01 -10.40
CA LEU A 69 3.21 4.53 -11.66
C LEU A 69 2.89 3.63 -12.85
N ASN A 70 2.84 4.18 -14.06
CA ASN A 70 2.45 3.47 -15.29
C ASN A 70 3.06 2.06 -15.45
N LEU A 71 4.31 1.84 -15.01
CA LEU A 71 4.97 0.52 -15.03
C LEU A 71 4.25 -0.54 -14.18
N HIS A 72 3.69 -0.12 -13.04
CA HIS A 72 3.02 -0.98 -12.06
C HIS A 72 1.50 -0.84 -12.07
N TYR A 73 0.93 0.13 -12.78
CA TYR A 73 -0.51 0.28 -12.92
C TYR A 73 -1.11 -0.90 -13.68
N LYS A 74 -2.14 -1.53 -13.10
CA LYS A 74 -2.88 -2.64 -13.71
C LYS A 74 -4.36 -2.32 -13.77
N ASN A 75 -5.04 -2.82 -14.80
CA ASN A 75 -6.49 -2.65 -14.92
C ASN A 75 -7.25 -3.51 -13.91
N ASP A 76 -6.68 -4.65 -13.53
CA ASP A 76 -7.25 -5.59 -12.56
C ASP A 76 -6.13 -6.44 -11.95
N TYR A 77 -5.60 -6.05 -10.78
CA TYR A 77 -4.53 -6.77 -10.08
C TYR A 77 -4.93 -8.21 -9.73
N ALA A 78 -6.23 -8.51 -9.60
CA ALA A 78 -6.71 -9.85 -9.31
C ALA A 78 -6.46 -10.85 -10.46
N LYS A 79 -6.24 -10.35 -11.68
CA LYS A 79 -5.90 -11.16 -12.87
C LYS A 79 -4.41 -11.19 -13.17
N GLU A 80 -3.60 -10.49 -12.38
CA GLU A 80 -2.16 -10.42 -12.57
C GLU A 80 -1.45 -11.53 -11.78
N SER A 81 -0.12 -11.57 -11.87
CA SER A 81 0.69 -12.53 -11.12
C SER A 81 0.47 -12.41 -9.61
N THR A 82 0.72 -13.50 -8.88
CA THR A 82 0.66 -13.51 -7.41
C THR A 82 1.54 -12.43 -6.77
N ALA A 83 2.66 -12.04 -7.41
CA ALA A 83 3.49 -10.94 -6.95
C ALA A 83 2.75 -9.59 -7.00
N TYR A 84 1.98 -9.33 -8.06
CA TYR A 84 1.17 -8.11 -8.18
C TYR A 84 -0.05 -8.13 -7.26
N GLN A 85 -0.68 -9.30 -7.04
CA GLN A 85 -1.74 -9.46 -6.04
C GLN A 85 -1.20 -9.18 -4.63
N ALA A 86 -0.05 -9.75 -4.29
CA ALA A 86 0.63 -9.55 -3.01
C ALA A 86 1.07 -8.09 -2.81
N LEU A 87 1.53 -7.41 -3.88
CA LEU A 87 1.81 -5.98 -3.87
C LEU A 87 0.55 -5.17 -3.54
N LEU A 88 -0.58 -5.44 -4.22
CA LEU A 88 -1.85 -4.75 -3.90
C LEU A 88 -2.23 -4.95 -2.43
N ILE A 89 -2.12 -6.17 -1.89
CA ILE A 89 -2.42 -6.44 -0.48
C ILE A 89 -1.53 -5.63 0.47
N HIS A 90 -0.23 -5.51 0.17
CA HIS A 90 0.68 -4.67 0.95
C HIS A 90 0.21 -3.21 0.96
N GLU A 91 -0.09 -2.63 -0.20
CA GLU A 91 -0.59 -1.25 -0.30
C GLU A 91 -1.95 -1.06 0.39
N MET A 92 -2.80 -2.09 0.37
CA MET A 92 -4.08 -2.07 1.07
C MET A 92 -3.94 -2.07 2.59
N ALA A 93 -2.80 -2.53 3.15
CA ALA A 93 -2.51 -2.33 4.56
C ALA A 93 -2.32 -0.84 4.90
N HIS A 94 -1.74 -0.05 3.99
CA HIS A 94 -1.64 1.40 4.16
C HIS A 94 -2.99 2.10 4.03
N ILE A 95 -3.86 1.61 3.14
CA ILE A 95 -5.26 2.07 3.09
C ILE A 95 -5.99 1.78 4.41
N TYR A 96 -5.87 0.56 4.92
CA TYR A 96 -6.40 0.18 6.24
C TYR A 96 -5.89 1.12 7.34
N GLN A 97 -4.57 1.33 7.41
CA GLN A 97 -3.94 2.24 8.36
C GLN A 97 -4.52 3.65 8.27
N TYR A 98 -4.61 4.20 7.06
CA TYR A 98 -5.15 5.53 6.81
C TYR A 98 -6.61 5.64 7.28
N GLN A 99 -7.47 4.67 6.93
CA GLN A 99 -8.87 4.67 7.37
C GLN A 99 -9.02 4.53 8.90
N HIS A 100 -8.02 3.99 9.59
CA HIS A 100 -7.96 3.89 11.05
C HIS A 100 -7.19 5.05 11.71
N GLY A 101 -6.99 6.17 11.00
CA GLY A 101 -6.42 7.39 11.56
C GLY A 101 -4.89 7.41 11.67
N VAL A 102 -4.20 6.45 11.05
CA VAL A 102 -2.73 6.47 10.98
C VAL A 102 -2.29 7.42 9.89
N ASN A 103 -1.42 8.38 10.24
CA ASN A 103 -0.75 9.23 9.26
C ASN A 103 0.38 8.44 8.58
N VAL A 104 0.02 7.68 7.54
CA VAL A 104 0.94 6.82 6.77
C VAL A 104 2.09 7.64 6.19
N LEU A 105 1.80 8.81 5.63
CA LEU A 105 2.83 9.70 5.06
C LEU A 105 3.92 10.05 6.07
N VAL A 106 3.54 10.55 7.25
CA VAL A 106 4.50 10.97 8.28
C VAL A 106 5.25 9.76 8.85
N ARG A 107 4.55 8.67 9.15
CA ARG A 107 5.20 7.46 9.68
C ARG A 107 6.17 6.83 8.67
N GLY A 108 5.78 6.78 7.39
CA GLY A 108 6.64 6.31 6.31
C GLY A 108 7.86 7.19 6.14
N ALA A 109 7.69 8.52 6.15
CA ALA A 109 8.82 9.46 6.07
C ALA A 109 9.81 9.27 7.22
N ILE A 110 9.34 9.04 8.45
CA ILE A 110 10.19 8.76 9.62
C ILE A 110 10.96 7.44 9.43
N LEU A 111 10.28 6.36 9.01
CA LEU A 111 10.91 5.05 8.80
C LEU A 111 11.97 5.10 7.69
N GLN A 112 11.66 5.75 6.57
CA GLN A 112 12.61 5.88 5.48
C GLN A 112 13.79 6.78 5.87
N SER A 113 13.55 7.85 6.64
CA SER A 113 14.64 8.67 7.19
C SER A 113 15.56 7.86 8.10
N ALA A 114 14.99 7.05 9.00
CA ALA A 114 15.76 6.15 9.88
C ALA A 114 16.58 5.14 9.07
N PHE A 115 16.01 4.54 8.02
CA PHE A 115 16.71 3.65 7.10
C PHE A 115 17.96 4.32 6.51
N PHE A 116 17.82 5.52 5.93
CA PHE A 116 18.95 6.24 5.32
C PHE A 116 19.98 6.74 6.34
N ILE A 117 19.55 7.32 7.47
CA ILE A 117 20.44 7.84 8.53
C ILE A 117 21.26 6.71 9.15
N SER A 118 20.67 5.51 9.29
CA SER A 118 21.36 4.32 9.80
C SER A 118 22.36 3.72 8.82
N LEU A 119 22.60 4.33 7.65
CA LEU A 119 23.36 3.75 6.55
C LEU A 119 22.84 2.37 6.15
N ARG A 120 21.50 2.19 6.18
CA ARG A 120 20.78 0.95 5.84
C ARG A 120 21.03 -0.23 6.79
N THR A 121 21.55 0.01 8.00
CA THR A 121 21.69 -1.04 9.03
C THR A 121 20.35 -1.35 9.70
N TYR A 122 19.46 -0.35 9.82
CA TYR A 122 18.05 -0.56 10.15
C TYR A 122 17.28 -0.91 8.89
N ASN A 123 16.42 -1.93 8.92
CA ASN A 123 15.52 -2.28 7.82
C ASN A 123 14.06 -2.22 8.30
N PRO A 124 13.24 -1.25 7.82
CA PRO A 124 11.87 -1.07 8.27
C PRO A 124 10.95 -2.20 7.83
N TYR A 125 11.30 -2.98 6.80
CA TYR A 125 10.51 -4.08 6.25
C TYR A 125 10.74 -5.40 7.00
N HIS A 126 11.93 -5.60 7.54
CA HIS A 126 12.26 -6.84 8.22
C HIS A 126 11.45 -6.96 9.53
N TYR A 127 10.69 -8.05 9.66
CA TYR A 127 9.96 -8.38 10.87
C TYR A 127 10.16 -9.84 11.26
N THR A 128 9.98 -10.10 12.55
CA THR A 128 9.80 -11.45 13.08
C THR A 128 8.54 -11.43 13.92
N LEU A 129 7.72 -12.48 13.81
CA LEU A 129 6.58 -12.61 14.70
C LEU A 129 7.08 -12.86 16.12
N LYS A 130 6.58 -12.05 17.07
CA LYS A 130 6.95 -12.16 18.48
C LYS A 130 5.75 -12.57 19.33
N PRO A 131 5.96 -13.43 20.35
CA PRO A 131 5.05 -13.65 21.46
C PRO A 131 4.40 -12.36 21.96
N ASN A 132 3.07 -12.34 22.10
CA ASN A 132 2.28 -11.23 22.66
C ASN A 132 2.41 -9.88 21.92
N LYS A 133 2.95 -9.87 20.69
CA LYS A 133 3.02 -8.67 19.86
C LYS A 133 1.89 -8.69 18.83
N SER A 134 0.91 -7.80 18.99
CA SER A 134 -0.24 -7.71 18.10
C SER A 134 0.14 -7.10 16.74
N PHE A 135 -0.74 -7.26 15.74
CA PHE A 135 -0.56 -6.64 14.42
C PHE A 135 -0.31 -5.12 14.50
N ALA A 136 -1.06 -4.42 15.36
CA ALA A 136 -0.96 -2.97 15.52
C ALA A 136 0.38 -2.50 16.13
N ASP A 137 1.12 -3.39 16.80
CA ASP A 137 2.41 -3.09 17.43
C ASP A 137 3.60 -3.15 16.46
N TYR A 138 3.38 -3.62 15.23
CA TYR A 138 4.38 -3.56 14.16
C TYR A 138 4.39 -2.17 13.51
N ASN A 139 5.52 -1.78 12.94
CA ASN A 139 5.57 -0.52 12.19
C ASN A 139 4.73 -0.63 10.89
N ILE A 140 4.43 0.48 10.25
CA ILE A 140 3.49 0.50 9.12
C ILE A 140 3.94 -0.34 7.91
N GLU A 141 5.24 -0.43 7.64
CA GLU A 141 5.81 -1.24 6.54
C GLU A 141 5.78 -2.73 6.90
N GLN A 142 6.09 -3.06 8.17
CA GLN A 142 5.97 -4.43 8.68
C GLN A 142 4.53 -4.92 8.66
N GLN A 143 3.56 -4.05 8.98
CA GLN A 143 2.14 -4.37 8.86
C GLN A 143 1.75 -4.68 7.40
N GLY A 144 2.28 -3.93 6.43
CA GLY A 144 2.12 -4.23 5.01
C GLY A 144 2.68 -5.60 4.63
N ASP A 145 3.87 -5.91 5.12
CA ASP A 145 4.52 -7.22 4.87
C ASP A 145 3.81 -8.39 5.57
N ILE A 146 3.27 -8.17 6.76
CA ILE A 146 2.41 -9.14 7.47
C ILE A 146 1.14 -9.40 6.67
N ALA A 147 0.44 -8.36 6.19
CA ALA A 147 -0.76 -8.51 5.37
C ALA A 147 -0.46 -9.30 4.08
N ARG A 148 0.66 -9.00 3.42
CA ARG A 148 1.17 -9.73 2.26
C ARG A 148 1.40 -11.21 2.59
N ASP A 149 2.05 -11.51 3.71
CA ASP A 149 2.40 -12.89 4.07
C ASP A 149 1.18 -13.69 4.56
N ILE A 150 0.15 -13.04 5.12
CA ILE A 150 -1.18 -13.62 5.36
C ILE A 150 -1.83 -14.04 4.05
N PHE A 151 -1.86 -13.14 3.06
CA PHE A 151 -2.40 -13.44 1.73
C PHE A 151 -1.69 -14.64 1.07
N LEU A 152 -0.37 -14.69 1.19
CA LEU A 152 0.46 -15.77 0.68
C LEU A 152 0.39 -17.05 1.54
N LYS A 153 -0.44 -17.07 2.59
CA LYS A 153 -0.64 -18.20 3.52
C LYS A 153 0.65 -18.65 4.21
N LYS A 154 1.60 -17.74 4.41
CA LYS A 154 2.84 -18.04 5.14
C LYS A 154 2.64 -17.98 6.65
N ILE A 155 1.67 -17.19 7.10
CA ILE A 155 1.32 -17.00 8.51
C ILE A 155 -0.21 -16.97 8.68
N PRO A 156 -0.74 -17.23 9.89
CA PRO A 156 -2.16 -17.09 10.17
C PRO A 156 -2.65 -15.64 9.99
N ASN A 157 -3.94 -15.46 9.70
CA ASN A 157 -4.53 -14.12 9.58
C ASN A 157 -4.71 -13.47 10.96
N ILE A 158 -3.64 -12.89 11.50
CA ILE A 158 -3.64 -12.19 12.79
C ILE A 158 -4.28 -10.81 12.75
N ILE A 159 -4.77 -10.36 11.58
CA ILE A 159 -5.52 -9.11 11.42
C ILE A 159 -6.99 -9.36 11.79
N LEU A 160 -7.59 -10.42 11.24
CA LEU A 160 -8.97 -10.82 11.54
C LEU A 160 -9.09 -11.70 12.78
N HIS A 161 -8.02 -12.43 13.12
CA HIS A 161 -7.96 -13.35 14.25
C HIS A 161 -6.75 -13.01 15.14
N PRO A 162 -6.82 -11.90 15.92
CA PRO A 162 -5.70 -11.49 16.78
C PRO A 162 -5.24 -12.58 17.76
N GLU A 163 -6.11 -13.50 18.13
CA GLU A 163 -5.82 -14.68 18.97
C GLU A 163 -4.88 -15.70 18.32
N LEU A 164 -4.65 -15.62 17.01
CA LEU A 164 -3.69 -16.48 16.30
C LEU A 164 -2.27 -15.91 16.29
N ALA A 165 -2.06 -14.70 16.84
CA ALA A 165 -0.72 -14.17 17.02
C ALA A 165 0.09 -15.10 17.93
N PRO A 166 1.40 -15.30 17.69
CA PRO A 166 2.20 -16.16 18.56
C PRO A 166 2.10 -15.69 20.01
N PHE A 167 1.87 -16.65 20.91
CA PHE A 167 1.81 -16.44 22.36
C PHE A 167 3.19 -16.50 23.00
#